data_AF-A0A3P9MWG7-F1
#
_entry.id   AF-A0A3P9MWG7-F1
#
_cell.length_a   1.000
_cell.length_b   1.000
_cell.length_c   1.000
_cell.angle_alpha   90.00
_cell.angle_beta   90.00
_cell.angle_gamma   90.00
#
_symmetry.space_group_name_H-M   'P 1'
#
loop_
_entity.id
_entity.type
_entity.pdbx_description
1 polymer ?
#
loop_
_entity_poly.entity_id
_entity_poly.type
_entity_poly.pdbx_seq_one_letter_code
_entity_poly.pdbx_strand_id
1 'polypeptide(L)'
;MAASADIYNSAQIHPATELRIVLIGGRYNDLLSGKSSAGNFILGQNVFDTSRRTAQSEARQQEVFSRRVTVVDTPGWWWNGLTEEAPKLDQIEIQNSVHLCPPGPHVFLLVIPFGLNLCQDLKSSLKQHLELFNADVFSHTIVLITAVNPYSDEKIESKIRRSPVLQWILQQCGNRKHFLNISNREDRDQVKKLLEKIETLITNNGFRHCSVDRSQGEALREEMRDLTERASKRFEQVQKQRNKLKLQIEGRLKVSLFPMSYYITSPAGVCG
;
A
#
# COMPACT_ATOMS: atom_id res chain seq x y z
N MET A 1 -12.08 -63.93 -6.10
CA MET A 1 -12.24 -63.34 -7.44
C MET A 1 -13.05 -62.07 -7.24
N ALA A 2 -12.44 -60.88 -7.23
CA ALA A 2 -12.17 -60.04 -8.42
C ALA A 2 -13.45 -59.85 -9.26
N ALA A 3 -13.92 -58.67 -9.65
CA ALA A 3 -13.53 -57.26 -9.52
C ALA A 3 -14.64 -56.43 -10.21
N SER A 4 -14.86 -55.18 -9.80
CA SER A 4 -15.18 -53.97 -10.61
C SER A 4 -16.01 -52.96 -9.78
N ALA A 5 -15.44 -51.87 -9.26
CA ALA A 5 -15.00 -50.63 -9.95
C ALA A 5 -16.19 -49.89 -10.59
N ASP A 6 -16.74 -48.89 -9.90
CA ASP A 6 -16.40 -47.46 -10.01
C ASP A 6 -17.19 -46.78 -11.13
N ILE A 7 -18.02 -45.79 -10.78
CA ILE A 7 -17.98 -44.45 -11.41
C ILE A 7 -18.20 -43.46 -10.25
N TYR A 8 -17.09 -42.83 -9.89
CA TYR A 8 -16.95 -41.72 -8.96
C TYR A 8 -17.87 -40.55 -9.34
N ASN A 9 -18.68 -40.11 -8.39
CA ASN A 9 -19.37 -38.83 -8.42
C ASN A 9 -18.31 -37.72 -8.23
N SER A 10 -17.76 -37.19 -9.33
CA SER A 10 -16.85 -36.04 -9.29
C SER A 10 -17.65 -34.78 -8.96
N ALA A 11 -17.86 -34.53 -7.67
CA ALA A 11 -18.19 -33.20 -7.20
C ALA A 11 -17.02 -32.29 -7.59
N GLN A 12 -17.20 -31.52 -8.66
CA GLN A 12 -16.29 -30.45 -9.03
C GLN A 12 -16.22 -29.49 -7.85
N ILE A 13 -15.08 -29.49 -7.15
CA ILE A 13 -14.71 -28.47 -6.20
C ILE A 13 -14.58 -27.18 -7.01
N HIS A 14 -15.62 -26.35 -7.03
CA HIS A 14 -15.54 -25.05 -7.65
C HIS A 14 -14.61 -24.19 -6.79
N PRO A 15 -13.41 -23.78 -7.27
CA PRO A 15 -12.66 -22.74 -6.60
C PRO A 15 -13.57 -21.50 -6.50
N ALA A 16 -13.44 -20.74 -5.42
CA ALA A 16 -14.22 -19.52 -5.22
C ALA A 16 -14.19 -18.68 -6.52
N THR A 17 -15.37 -18.38 -7.08
CA THR A 17 -15.55 -17.64 -8.35
C THR A 17 -14.87 -16.28 -8.32
N GLU A 18 -14.61 -15.78 -7.11
CA GLU A 18 -13.88 -14.56 -6.84
C GLU A 18 -12.67 -14.81 -5.94
N LEU A 19 -11.54 -14.21 -6.31
CA LEU A 19 -10.33 -14.09 -5.51
C LEU A 19 -10.18 -12.64 -5.02
N ARG A 20 -9.70 -12.46 -3.79
CA ARG A 20 -9.53 -11.15 -3.14
C ARG A 20 -8.15 -11.10 -2.51
N ILE A 21 -7.32 -10.20 -3.01
CA ILE A 21 -5.90 -10.07 -2.70
C ILE A 21 -5.69 -8.69 -2.08
N VAL A 22 -5.00 -8.61 -0.94
CA VAL A 22 -4.53 -7.33 -0.39
C VAL A 22 -3.01 -7.31 -0.51
N LEU A 23 -2.48 -6.28 -1.18
CA LEU A 23 -1.05 -6.08 -1.32
C LEU A 23 -0.54 -5.31 -0.11
N ILE A 24 0.42 -5.86 0.62
CA ILE A 24 0.99 -5.24 1.81
C ILE A 24 2.51 -5.19 1.69
N GLY A 25 3.15 -4.33 2.48
CA GLY A 25 4.60 -4.17 2.46
C GLY A 25 5.04 -2.73 2.65
N GLY A 26 6.26 -2.58 3.16
CA GLY A 26 6.81 -1.29 3.51
C GLY A 26 7.40 -0.50 2.33
N ARG A 27 7.63 0.79 2.58
CA ARG A 27 8.44 1.72 1.79
C ARG A 27 9.81 1.88 2.44
N TYR A 28 10.82 2.21 1.64
CA TYR A 28 12.15 2.56 2.13
C TYR A 28 12.58 3.87 1.48
N ASN A 29 12.69 4.94 2.27
CA ASN A 29 12.87 6.31 1.77
C ASN A 29 11.83 6.63 0.66
N ASP A 30 12.29 7.17 -0.48
CA ASP A 30 11.46 7.47 -1.65
C ASP A 30 11.25 6.26 -2.58
N LEU A 31 11.79 5.08 -2.23
CA LEU A 31 11.65 3.90 -3.05
C LEU A 31 10.28 3.26 -2.84
N LEU A 32 9.49 3.24 -3.92
CA LEU A 32 8.18 2.61 -3.93
C LEU A 32 8.32 1.10 -3.71
N SER A 33 7.45 0.55 -2.86
CA SER A 33 7.39 -0.86 -2.46
C SER A 33 7.15 -1.86 -3.61
N GLY A 34 6.79 -1.39 -4.81
CA GLY A 34 6.43 -2.22 -5.95
C GLY A 34 5.03 -2.85 -5.88
N LYS A 35 4.22 -2.52 -4.86
CA LYS A 35 2.85 -3.03 -4.70
C LYS A 35 1.96 -2.70 -5.89
N SER A 36 1.78 -1.42 -6.21
CA SER A 36 0.96 -0.97 -7.33
C SER A 36 1.38 -1.62 -8.67
N SER A 37 2.69 -1.74 -8.92
CA SER A 37 3.23 -2.45 -10.09
C SER A 37 2.90 -3.95 -10.08
N ALA A 38 3.01 -4.63 -8.94
CA ALA A 38 2.61 -6.02 -8.79
C ALA A 38 1.10 -6.21 -8.98
N GLY A 39 0.27 -5.31 -8.46
CA GLY A 39 -1.18 -5.31 -8.67
C GLY A 39 -1.56 -5.18 -10.14
N ASN A 40 -0.93 -4.23 -10.84
CA ASN A 40 -1.09 -4.07 -12.28
C ASN A 40 -0.65 -5.31 -13.06
N PHE A 41 0.45 -5.93 -12.65
CA PHE A 41 0.94 -7.17 -13.26
C PHE A 41 -0.06 -8.32 -13.07
N ILE A 42 -0.57 -8.53 -11.85
CA ILE A 42 -1.56 -9.57 -11.54
C ILE A 42 -2.83 -9.37 -12.38
N LEU A 43 -3.38 -8.15 -12.38
CA LEU A 43 -4.60 -7.81 -13.13
C LEU A 43 -4.39 -7.74 -14.64
N GLY A 44 -3.14 -7.69 -15.11
CA GLY A 44 -2.80 -7.58 -16.54
C GLY A 44 -3.11 -6.21 -17.15
N GLN A 45 -3.32 -5.17 -16.33
CA GLN A 45 -3.68 -3.82 -16.77
C GLN A 45 -3.08 -2.74 -15.85
N ASN A 46 -2.86 -1.54 -16.38
CA ASN A 46 -2.35 -0.40 -15.61
C ASN A 46 -3.50 0.34 -14.92
N VAL A 47 -4.00 -0.20 -13.80
CA VAL A 47 -5.17 0.34 -13.07
C VAL A 47 -4.81 1.06 -11.77
N PHE A 48 -3.62 0.79 -11.22
CA PHE A 48 -3.02 1.50 -10.10
C PHE A 48 -1.95 2.46 -10.59
N ASP A 49 -1.88 3.62 -9.95
CA ASP A 49 -0.86 4.63 -10.24
C ASP A 49 0.49 4.23 -9.62
N THR A 50 1.50 4.02 -10.48
CA THR A 50 2.85 3.63 -10.05
C THR A 50 3.80 4.83 -9.94
N SER A 51 3.35 6.05 -10.25
CA SER A 51 4.18 7.26 -10.26
C SER A 51 4.28 7.95 -8.89
N ARG A 52 3.37 7.61 -7.97
CA ARG A 52 3.29 8.21 -6.63
C ARG A 52 3.11 7.15 -5.56
N ARG A 53 3.28 7.56 -4.31
CA ARG A 53 2.92 6.72 -3.16
C ARG A 53 1.41 6.58 -3.07
N THR A 54 0.93 5.35 -2.89
CA THR A 54 -0.43 5.06 -2.44
C THR A 54 -0.66 5.68 -1.07
N ALA A 55 -1.53 6.69 -0.99
CA ALA A 55 -1.89 7.36 0.25
C ALA A 55 -3.23 6.87 0.82
N GLN A 56 -4.13 6.42 -0.05
CA GLN A 56 -5.40 5.81 0.29
C GLN A 56 -5.46 4.43 -0.36
N SER A 57 -6.03 3.45 0.34
CA SER A 57 -6.15 2.11 -0.22
C SER A 57 -7.13 2.10 -1.39
N GLU A 58 -6.79 1.39 -2.47
CA GLU A 58 -7.59 1.33 -3.69
C GLU A 58 -7.87 -0.12 -4.07
N ALA A 59 -9.14 -0.45 -4.32
CA ALA A 59 -9.52 -1.75 -4.88
C ALA A 59 -9.72 -1.64 -6.40
N ARG A 60 -9.24 -2.64 -7.13
CA ARG A 60 -9.51 -2.84 -8.56
C ARG A 60 -9.85 -4.30 -8.81
N GLN A 61 -10.78 -4.54 -9.73
CA GLN A 61 -11.25 -5.88 -10.06
C GLN A 61 -11.11 -6.12 -11.55
N GLN A 62 -10.64 -7.31 -11.92
CA GLN A 62 -10.58 -7.74 -13.32
C GLN A 62 -10.79 -9.25 -13.45
N GLU A 63 -11.25 -9.71 -14.61
CA GLU A 63 -11.19 -11.11 -14.97
C GLU A 63 -9.77 -11.52 -15.37
N VAL A 64 -9.19 -12.48 -14.64
CA VAL A 64 -7.84 -12.99 -14.87
C VAL A 64 -7.93 -14.51 -14.97
N PHE A 65 -7.64 -15.07 -16.15
CA PHE A 65 -7.80 -16.50 -16.44
C PHE A 65 -9.18 -17.05 -16.05
N SER A 66 -10.24 -16.36 -16.51
CA SER A 66 -11.66 -16.72 -16.23
C SER A 66 -12.04 -16.73 -14.75
N ARG A 67 -11.27 -16.06 -13.90
CA ARG A 67 -11.58 -15.83 -12.49
C ARG A 67 -11.69 -14.35 -12.19
N ARG A 68 -12.70 -13.95 -11.42
CA ARG A 68 -12.84 -12.57 -10.96
C ARG A 68 -11.81 -12.30 -9.86
N VAL A 69 -10.84 -11.44 -10.11
CA VAL A 69 -9.76 -11.12 -9.15
C VAL A 69 -9.87 -9.67 -8.71
N THR A 70 -10.08 -9.47 -7.42
CA THR A 70 -10.01 -8.17 -6.75
C THR A 70 -8.63 -8.02 -6.11
N VAL A 71 -7.92 -6.94 -6.44
CA VAL A 71 -6.66 -6.56 -5.81
C VAL A 71 -6.86 -5.24 -5.08
N VAL A 72 -6.41 -5.17 -3.82
CA VAL A 72 -6.38 -3.95 -3.02
C VAL A 72 -4.92 -3.52 -2.90
N ASP A 73 -4.59 -2.34 -3.43
CA ASP A 73 -3.31 -1.68 -3.19
C ASP A 73 -3.41 -0.83 -1.93
N THR A 74 -2.41 -0.91 -1.04
CA THR A 74 -2.41 -0.23 0.26
C THR A 74 -1.27 0.79 0.37
N PRO A 75 -1.35 1.75 1.31
CA PRO A 75 -0.20 2.53 1.69
C PRO A 75 0.96 1.64 2.17
N GLY A 76 2.19 2.08 1.92
CA GLY A 76 3.39 1.44 2.47
C GLY A 76 3.77 2.00 3.83
N TRP A 77 3.98 1.11 4.80
CA TRP A 77 4.55 1.45 6.11
C TRP A 77 6.06 1.66 6.05
N TRP A 78 6.67 2.28 7.05
CA TRP A 78 8.14 2.32 7.09
C TRP A 78 8.70 1.00 7.56
N TRP A 79 9.55 0.38 6.74
CA TRP A 79 10.16 -0.92 7.06
C TRP A 79 10.91 -0.96 8.40
N ASN A 80 11.46 0.18 8.82
CA ASN A 80 12.19 0.33 10.08
C ASN A 80 11.44 1.15 11.13
N GLY A 81 10.22 1.62 10.82
CA GLY A 81 9.43 2.44 11.74
C GLY A 81 8.45 1.58 12.53
N LEU A 82 8.18 1.94 13.77
CA LEU A 82 7.09 1.33 14.54
C LEU A 82 5.74 1.87 14.06
N THR A 83 4.66 1.15 14.30
CA THR A 83 3.33 1.62 13.85
C THR A 83 2.96 2.96 14.48
N GLU A 84 3.34 3.19 15.74
CA GLU A 84 3.08 4.44 16.47
C GLU A 84 3.77 5.67 15.85
N GLU A 85 4.87 5.46 15.12
CA GLU A 85 5.61 6.52 14.44
C GLU A 85 4.95 6.89 13.10
N ALA A 86 4.16 5.98 12.52
CA ALA A 86 3.44 6.22 11.27
C ALA A 86 2.37 7.30 11.44
N PRO A 87 2.14 8.18 10.44
CA PRO A 87 1.03 9.11 10.45
C PRO A 87 -0.27 8.36 10.73
N LYS A 88 -1.12 8.90 11.62
CA LYS A 88 -2.36 8.23 12.02
C LYS A 88 -3.25 7.86 10.82
N LEU A 89 -3.28 8.72 9.79
CA LEU A 89 -3.99 8.45 8.53
C LEU A 89 -3.45 7.21 7.80
N ASP A 90 -2.12 7.01 7.78
CA ASP A 90 -1.52 5.81 7.17
C ASP A 90 -1.94 4.54 7.93
N GLN A 91 -1.97 4.59 9.27
CA GLN A 91 -2.40 3.46 10.09
C GLN A 91 -3.87 3.09 9.80
N ILE A 92 -4.75 4.09 9.77
CA ILE A 92 -6.18 3.92 9.49
C ILE A 92 -6.38 3.36 8.08
N GLU A 93 -5.70 3.90 7.06
CA GLU A 93 -5.82 3.44 5.68
C GLU A 93 -5.30 2.02 5.47
N ILE A 94 -4.20 1.65 6.15
CA ILE A 94 -3.68 0.27 6.14
C ILE A 94 -4.71 -0.67 6.76
N GLN A 95 -5.24 -0.36 7.94
CA GLN A 95 -6.27 -1.18 8.60
C GLN A 95 -7.56 -1.25 7.79
N ASN A 96 -8.01 -0.13 7.22
CA ASN A 96 -9.25 -0.06 6.46
C ASN A 96 -9.20 -0.87 5.14
N SER A 97 -8.00 -1.17 4.62
CA SER A 97 -7.81 -1.83 3.32
C SER A 97 -8.56 -3.16 3.18
N VAL A 98 -8.63 -3.98 4.23
CA VAL A 98 -9.30 -5.29 4.18
C VAL A 98 -10.82 -5.15 3.98
N HIS A 99 -11.41 -4.02 4.36
CA HIS A 99 -12.83 -3.74 4.17
C HIS A 99 -13.17 -3.33 2.72
N LEU A 100 -12.18 -3.07 1.87
CA LEU A 100 -12.40 -2.79 0.44
C LEU A 100 -12.65 -4.07 -0.38
N CYS A 101 -12.58 -5.24 0.25
CA CYS A 101 -12.79 -6.53 -0.42
C CYS A 101 -13.66 -7.49 0.44
N PRO A 102 -14.94 -7.15 0.72
CA PRO A 102 -15.80 -7.96 1.58
C PRO A 102 -16.01 -9.38 1.02
N PRO A 103 -16.22 -10.39 1.89
CA PRO A 103 -16.23 -10.31 3.37
C PRO A 103 -14.85 -10.18 4.02
N GLY A 104 -13.78 -10.28 3.23
CA GLY A 104 -12.38 -10.14 3.65
C GLY A 104 -11.44 -10.77 2.63
N PRO A 105 -10.12 -10.54 2.73
CA PRO A 105 -9.16 -11.05 1.76
C PRO A 105 -8.99 -12.57 1.88
N HIS A 106 -8.78 -13.24 0.75
CA HIS A 106 -8.36 -14.64 0.76
C HIS A 106 -6.86 -14.75 1.07
N VAL A 107 -6.08 -13.81 0.54
CA VAL A 107 -4.62 -13.81 0.63
C VAL A 107 -4.09 -12.39 0.77
N PHE A 108 -3.03 -12.25 1.56
CA PHE A 108 -2.15 -11.10 1.55
C PHE A 108 -0.89 -11.40 0.77
N LEU A 109 -0.46 -10.48 -0.08
CA LEU A 109 0.85 -10.55 -0.73
C LEU A 109 1.78 -9.55 -0.05
N LEU A 110 2.74 -10.06 0.72
CA LEU A 110 3.79 -9.24 1.33
C LEU A 110 4.86 -8.94 0.28
N VAL A 111 4.80 -7.75 -0.30
CA VAL A 111 5.65 -7.32 -1.40
C VAL A 111 7.01 -6.85 -0.87
N ILE A 112 8.07 -7.54 -1.30
CA ILE A 112 9.45 -7.26 -0.92
C ILE A 112 10.28 -7.11 -2.21
N PRO A 113 10.75 -5.89 -2.54
CA PRO A 113 11.65 -5.71 -3.66
C PRO A 113 12.93 -6.54 -3.50
N PHE A 114 13.37 -7.20 -4.57
CA PHE A 114 14.59 -8.02 -4.59
C PHE A 114 15.83 -7.20 -4.22
N GLY A 115 15.85 -5.90 -4.54
CA GLY A 115 16.94 -5.00 -4.17
C GLY A 115 16.95 -4.59 -2.70
N LEU A 116 15.87 -4.84 -1.94
CA LEU A 116 15.75 -4.40 -0.55
C LEU A 116 16.62 -5.27 0.37
N ASN A 117 17.41 -4.60 1.21
CA ASN A 117 18.16 -5.23 2.29
C ASN A 117 17.38 -5.06 3.59
N LEU A 118 17.02 -6.18 4.21
CA LEU A 118 16.25 -6.21 5.44
C LEU A 118 17.22 -6.37 6.63
N CYS A 119 17.24 -5.38 7.54
CA CYS A 119 18.00 -5.43 8.79
C CYS A 119 17.22 -6.14 9.90
N GLN A 120 17.89 -6.53 11.00
CA GLN A 120 17.25 -7.26 12.10
C GLN A 120 16.15 -6.46 12.80
N ASP A 121 16.33 -5.14 12.93
CA ASP A 121 15.39 -4.24 13.62
C ASP A 121 14.01 -4.18 12.93
N LEU A 122 13.94 -4.62 11.69
CA LEU A 122 12.70 -4.69 10.90
C LEU A 122 11.71 -5.75 11.40
N LYS A 123 12.17 -6.77 12.13
CA LYS A 123 11.30 -7.88 12.57
C LYS A 123 10.16 -7.40 13.46
N SER A 124 10.45 -6.52 14.42
CA SER A 124 9.45 -5.93 15.32
C SER A 124 8.49 -5.03 14.55
N SER A 125 9.01 -4.18 13.67
CA SER A 125 8.20 -3.33 12.78
C SER A 125 7.23 -4.15 11.93
N LEU A 126 7.72 -5.19 11.25
CA LEU A 126 6.87 -6.05 10.41
C LEU A 126 5.78 -6.73 11.24
N LYS A 127 6.12 -7.25 12.42
CA LYS A 127 5.16 -7.91 13.30
C LYS A 127 4.04 -6.95 13.70
N GLN A 128 4.37 -5.76 14.19
CA GLN A 128 3.37 -4.75 14.56
C GLN A 128 2.46 -4.36 13.40
N HIS A 129 3.02 -4.14 12.20
CA HIS A 129 2.22 -3.74 11.04
C HIS A 129 1.30 -4.86 10.53
N LEU A 130 1.73 -6.11 10.60
CA LEU A 130 0.88 -7.24 10.21
C LEU A 130 -0.21 -7.52 11.26
N GLU A 131 0.10 -7.34 12.54
CA GLU A 131 -0.88 -7.44 13.64
C GLU A 131 -2.01 -6.40 13.56
N LEU A 132 -1.88 -5.34 12.75
CA LEU A 132 -2.96 -4.39 12.49
C LEU A 132 -4.18 -5.01 11.79
N PHE A 133 -4.00 -6.11 11.06
CA PHE A 133 -5.07 -6.77 10.34
C PHE A 133 -5.83 -7.72 11.25
N ASN A 134 -5.19 -8.85 11.62
CA ASN A 134 -5.67 -9.80 12.62
C ASN A 134 -4.57 -10.78 13.02
N ALA A 135 -4.85 -11.62 14.02
CA ALA A 135 -3.91 -12.61 14.55
C ALA A 135 -3.46 -13.67 13.52
N ASP A 136 -4.30 -13.96 12.51
CA ASP A 136 -4.05 -15.03 11.54
C ASP A 136 -3.45 -14.55 10.22
N VAL A 137 -3.09 -13.26 10.10
CA VAL A 137 -2.60 -12.64 8.86
C VAL A 137 -1.46 -13.44 8.21
N PHE A 138 -0.52 -13.95 9.01
CA PHE A 138 0.61 -14.73 8.50
C PHE A 138 0.15 -16.01 7.81
N SER A 139 -0.87 -16.69 8.35
CA SER A 139 -1.45 -17.90 7.76
C SER A 139 -2.13 -17.65 6.41
N HIS A 140 -2.51 -16.40 6.13
CA HIS A 140 -3.06 -15.95 4.84
C HIS A 140 -2.03 -15.21 3.97
N THR A 141 -0.75 -15.16 4.35
CA THR A 141 0.27 -14.38 3.63
C THR A 141 1.15 -15.26 2.73
N ILE A 142 1.44 -14.76 1.52
CA ILE A 142 2.51 -15.22 0.64
C ILE A 142 3.53 -14.09 0.49
N VAL A 143 4.82 -14.40 0.64
CA VAL A 143 5.90 -13.43 0.38
C VAL A 143 6.10 -13.28 -1.13
N LEU A 144 5.82 -12.09 -1.65
CA LEU A 144 5.99 -11.75 -3.06
C LEU A 144 7.28 -10.98 -3.27
N ILE A 145 8.31 -11.66 -3.78
CA ILE A 145 9.60 -11.03 -4.09
C ILE A 145 9.51 -10.43 -5.50
N THR A 146 9.56 -9.11 -5.60
CA THR A 146 9.44 -8.41 -6.89
C THR A 146 10.81 -7.98 -7.44
N ALA A 147 10.99 -8.06 -8.74
CA ALA A 147 12.23 -7.63 -9.40
C ALA A 147 11.95 -6.92 -10.72
N VAL A 148 12.79 -5.95 -11.05
CA VAL A 148 12.80 -5.30 -12.38
C VAL A 148 13.75 -5.97 -13.36
N ASN A 149 14.61 -6.87 -12.87
CA ASN A 149 15.57 -7.62 -13.66
C ASN A 149 15.26 -9.11 -13.58
N PRO A 150 15.56 -9.88 -14.64
CA PRO A 150 15.55 -11.33 -14.55
C PRO A 150 16.65 -11.78 -13.59
N TYR A 151 16.28 -12.64 -12.63
CA TYR A 151 17.22 -13.31 -11.73
C TYR A 151 17.01 -14.82 -11.84
N SER A 152 18.11 -15.58 -11.83
CA SER A 152 18.03 -17.04 -11.77
C SER A 152 17.50 -17.49 -10.40
N ASP A 153 16.88 -18.67 -10.37
CA ASP A 153 16.42 -19.29 -9.14
C ASP A 153 17.56 -19.42 -8.11
N GLU A 154 18.76 -19.78 -8.55
CA GLU A 154 19.94 -19.85 -7.68
C GLU A 154 20.25 -18.51 -7.01
N LYS A 155 20.16 -17.39 -7.75
CA LYS A 155 20.43 -16.05 -7.22
C LYS A 155 19.34 -15.63 -6.22
N ILE A 156 18.09 -16.02 -6.46
CA ILE A 156 16.97 -15.80 -5.55
C ILE A 156 17.17 -16.59 -4.25
N GLU A 157 17.44 -17.89 -4.35
CA GLU A 157 17.69 -18.74 -3.19
C GLU A 157 18.97 -18.35 -2.43
N SER A 158 19.99 -17.85 -3.13
CA SER A 158 21.19 -17.29 -2.52
C SER A 158 20.88 -16.04 -1.69
N LYS A 159 20.06 -15.10 -2.20
CA LYS A 159 19.62 -13.94 -1.41
C LYS A 159 18.85 -14.36 -0.16
N ILE A 160 17.94 -15.33 -0.29
CA ILE A 160 17.16 -15.84 0.85
C ILE A 160 18.11 -16.45 1.89
N ARG A 161 19.03 -17.34 1.48
CA ARG A 161 20.01 -17.96 2.39
C ARG A 161 20.88 -16.97 3.14
N ARG A 162 21.24 -15.85 2.50
CA ARG A 162 22.12 -14.81 3.08
C ARG A 162 21.36 -13.80 3.95
N SER A 163 20.03 -13.83 3.99
CA SER A 163 19.23 -12.89 4.76
C SER A 163 18.45 -13.61 5.87
N PRO A 164 18.99 -13.64 7.10
CA PRO A 164 18.28 -14.25 8.24
C PRO A 164 16.91 -13.64 8.51
N VAL A 165 16.74 -12.36 8.18
CA VAL A 165 15.45 -11.65 8.31
C VAL A 165 14.46 -12.17 7.28
N LEU A 166 14.85 -12.28 6.00
CA LEU A 166 13.96 -12.83 4.98
C LEU A 166 13.60 -14.30 5.25
N GLN A 167 14.55 -15.11 5.75
CA GLN A 167 14.27 -16.47 6.21
C GLN A 167 13.23 -16.49 7.32
N TRP A 168 13.37 -15.62 8.32
CA TRP A 168 12.41 -15.51 9.41
C TRP A 168 11.01 -15.12 8.90
N ILE A 169 10.91 -14.14 7.99
CA ILE A 169 9.63 -13.73 7.37
C ILE A 169 8.98 -14.92 6.66
N LEU A 170 9.77 -15.67 5.87
CA LEU A 170 9.30 -16.86 5.17
C LEU A 170 8.80 -17.92 6.15
N GLN A 171 9.51 -18.15 7.24
CA GLN A 171 9.07 -19.10 8.28
C GLN A 171 7.73 -18.70 8.90
N GLN A 172 7.51 -17.41 9.21
CA GLN A 172 6.21 -16.92 9.69
C GLN A 172 5.10 -17.19 8.66
N CYS A 173 5.42 -17.03 7.37
CA CYS A 173 4.51 -17.27 6.26
C CYS A 173 4.52 -18.74 5.78
N GLY A 174 4.88 -19.71 6.63
CA GLY A 174 4.87 -21.15 6.28
C GLY A 174 5.68 -21.50 5.02
N ASN A 175 6.80 -20.80 4.81
CA ASN A 175 7.68 -20.88 3.64
C ASN A 175 7.02 -20.60 2.29
N ARG A 176 5.88 -19.91 2.27
CA ARG A 176 5.17 -19.51 1.05
C ARG A 176 5.83 -18.30 0.40
N LYS A 177 6.36 -18.49 -0.82
CA LYS A 177 6.97 -17.42 -1.61
C LYS A 177 6.64 -17.52 -3.09
N HIS A 178 6.66 -16.36 -3.75
CA HIS A 178 6.60 -16.26 -5.20
C HIS A 178 7.55 -15.15 -5.67
N PHE A 179 8.25 -15.39 -6.78
CA PHE A 179 9.11 -14.40 -7.41
C PHE A 179 8.39 -13.83 -8.64
N LEU A 180 8.36 -12.51 -8.75
CA LEU A 180 7.66 -11.79 -9.80
C LEU A 180 8.59 -10.79 -10.49
N ASN A 181 8.95 -11.05 -11.74
CA ASN A 181 9.66 -10.10 -12.59
C ASN A 181 8.66 -9.13 -13.22
N ILE A 182 8.47 -7.98 -12.58
CA ILE A 182 7.48 -6.97 -12.97
C ILE A 182 7.82 -6.24 -14.29
N SER A 183 9.03 -6.45 -14.83
CA SER A 183 9.42 -5.93 -16.15
C SER A 183 9.01 -6.85 -17.30
N ASN A 184 8.79 -8.15 -17.05
CA ASN A 184 8.41 -9.12 -18.09
C ASN A 184 6.90 -9.33 -18.13
N ARG A 185 6.16 -8.32 -18.61
CA ARG A 185 4.68 -8.29 -18.58
C ARG A 185 3.99 -9.30 -19.51
N GLU A 186 4.70 -9.78 -20.53
CA GLU A 186 4.20 -10.76 -21.49
C GLU A 186 4.13 -12.16 -20.89
N ASP A 187 4.99 -12.45 -19.91
CA ASP A 187 5.04 -13.73 -19.22
C ASP A 187 3.90 -13.84 -18.18
N ARG A 188 2.73 -14.20 -18.69
CA ARG A 188 1.53 -14.47 -17.89
C ARG A 188 1.63 -15.76 -17.07
N ASP A 189 2.61 -16.64 -17.34
CA ASP A 189 2.80 -17.87 -16.56
C ASP A 189 3.23 -17.57 -15.11
N GLN A 190 3.91 -16.45 -14.88
CA GLN A 190 4.21 -15.98 -13.51
C GLN A 190 2.92 -15.77 -12.71
N VAL A 191 1.91 -15.10 -13.29
CA VAL A 191 0.62 -14.90 -12.64
C VAL A 191 -0.10 -16.22 -12.44
N LYS A 192 -0.09 -17.11 -13.45
CA LYS A 192 -0.71 -18.44 -13.34
C LYS A 192 -0.14 -19.23 -12.15
N LYS A 193 1.20 -19.32 -12.05
CA LYS A 193 1.90 -19.98 -10.93
C LYS A 193 1.64 -19.31 -9.58
N LEU A 194 1.46 -17.99 -9.55
CA LEU A 194 1.07 -17.27 -8.34
C LEU A 194 -0.35 -17.68 -7.90
N LEU A 195 -1.30 -17.72 -8.84
CA LEU A 195 -2.68 -18.12 -8.57
C LEU A 195 -2.77 -19.57 -8.08
N GLU A 196 -2.01 -20.50 -8.67
CA GLU A 196 -1.92 -21.89 -8.20
C GLU A 196 -1.44 -22.00 -6.73
N LYS A 197 -0.45 -21.19 -6.34
CA LYS A 197 0.01 -21.10 -4.95
C LYS A 197 -1.06 -20.51 -4.02
N ILE A 198 -1.81 -19.53 -4.51
CA ILE A 198 -2.92 -18.92 -3.76
C ILE A 198 -4.05 -19.95 -3.55
N GLU A 199 -4.40 -20.75 -4.55
CA GLU A 199 -5.41 -21.80 -4.39
C GLU A 199 -4.99 -22.87 -3.38
N THR A 200 -3.71 -23.25 -3.41
CA THR A 200 -3.14 -24.17 -2.42
C THR A 200 -3.27 -23.60 -1.01
N LEU A 201 -2.97 -22.30 -0.83
CA LEU A 201 -3.14 -21.61 0.44
C LEU A 201 -4.60 -21.59 0.91
N ILE A 202 -5.53 -21.21 0.02
CA ILE A 202 -6.97 -21.16 0.32
C ILE A 202 -7.49 -22.53 0.72
N THR A 203 -7.07 -23.58 0.01
CA THR A 203 -7.44 -24.98 0.31
C THR A 203 -6.92 -25.39 1.68
N ASN A 204 -5.66 -25.08 2.00
CA ASN A 204 -5.06 -25.37 3.31
C ASN A 204 -5.75 -24.61 4.45
N ASN A 205 -6.28 -23.42 4.17
CA ASN A 205 -7.07 -22.63 5.13
C ASN A 205 -8.57 -23.03 5.14
N GLY A 206 -8.94 -24.14 4.49
CA GLY A 206 -10.31 -24.67 4.47
C GLY A 206 -11.30 -23.76 3.74
N PHE A 207 -10.85 -23.12 2.66
CA PHE A 207 -11.60 -22.15 1.85
C PHE A 207 -12.07 -20.90 2.61
N ARG A 208 -11.50 -20.65 3.79
CA ARG A 208 -11.81 -19.45 4.58
C ARG A 208 -11.05 -18.25 4.03
N HIS A 209 -11.72 -17.10 4.06
CA HIS A 209 -11.06 -15.80 3.96
C HIS A 209 -10.60 -15.38 5.35
N CYS A 210 -9.66 -14.44 5.37
CA CYS A 210 -9.18 -13.84 6.60
C CYS A 210 -10.32 -13.08 7.29
N SER A 211 -10.53 -13.31 8.59
CA SER A 211 -11.64 -12.69 9.34
C SER A 211 -11.46 -11.18 9.44
N VAL A 212 -12.53 -10.42 9.20
CA VAL A 212 -12.54 -8.96 9.23
C VAL A 212 -13.69 -8.48 10.11
N ASP A 213 -13.40 -7.65 11.12
CA ASP A 213 -14.41 -7.09 12.02
C ASP A 213 -15.10 -5.88 11.36
N ARG A 214 -16.36 -6.05 10.97
CA ARG A 214 -17.15 -4.98 10.33
C ARG A 214 -17.25 -3.73 11.20
N SER A 215 -17.38 -3.87 12.52
CA SER A 215 -17.52 -2.73 13.44
C SER A 215 -16.24 -1.91 13.53
N GLN A 216 -15.08 -2.59 13.51
CA GLN A 216 -13.77 -1.94 13.39
C GLN A 216 -13.70 -1.09 12.11
N GLY A 217 -14.14 -1.63 10.96
CA GLY A 217 -14.14 -0.88 9.70
C GLY A 217 -15.03 0.35 9.70
N GLU A 218 -16.17 0.32 10.38
CA GLU A 218 -17.06 1.48 10.55
C GLU A 218 -16.39 2.56 11.42
N ALA A 219 -15.79 2.16 12.54
CA ALA A 219 -15.05 3.07 13.42
C ALA A 219 -13.85 3.74 12.71
N LEU A 220 -13.08 2.97 11.93
CA LEU A 220 -11.93 3.49 11.16
C LEU A 220 -12.37 4.55 10.13
N ARG A 221 -13.48 4.31 9.42
CA ARG A 221 -14.02 5.27 8.44
C ARG A 221 -14.53 6.55 9.11
N GLU A 222 -15.13 6.43 10.28
CA GLU A 222 -15.55 7.60 11.07
C GLU A 222 -14.35 8.41 11.57
N GLU A 223 -13.33 7.74 12.11
CA GLU A 223 -12.09 8.40 12.55
C GLU A 223 -11.39 9.12 11.38
N MET A 224 -11.33 8.48 10.21
CA MET A 224 -10.79 9.06 8.99
C MET A 224 -11.53 10.34 8.58
N ARG A 225 -12.87 10.32 8.65
CA ARG A 225 -13.72 11.46 8.31
C ARG A 225 -13.45 12.63 9.24
N ASP A 226 -13.43 12.39 10.54
CA ASP A 226 -13.19 13.43 11.55
C ASP A 226 -11.77 14.03 11.44
N LEU A 227 -10.73 13.19 11.28
CA LEU A 227 -9.37 13.67 11.07
C LEU A 227 -9.24 14.53 9.81
N THR A 228 -9.85 14.10 8.70
CA THR A 228 -9.81 14.83 7.43
C THR A 228 -10.56 16.17 7.54
N GLU A 229 -11.72 16.19 8.20
CA GLU A 229 -12.49 17.42 8.41
C GLU A 229 -11.72 18.42 9.31
N ARG A 230 -11.12 17.93 10.40
CA ARG A 230 -10.28 18.75 11.29
C ARG A 230 -9.06 19.32 10.55
N ALA A 231 -8.42 18.51 9.71
CA ALA A 231 -7.30 18.95 8.88
C ALA A 231 -7.73 20.03 7.87
N SER A 232 -8.86 19.85 7.19
CA SER A 232 -9.41 20.85 6.24
C SER A 232 -9.70 22.18 6.92
N LYS A 233 -10.40 22.16 8.07
CA LYS A 233 -10.69 23.36 8.86
C LYS A 233 -9.43 24.10 9.29
N ARG A 234 -8.40 23.36 9.75
CA ARG A 234 -7.09 23.95 10.10
C ARG A 234 -6.38 24.55 8.89
N PHE A 235 -6.39 23.85 7.76
CA PHE A 235 -5.78 24.34 6.52
C PHE A 235 -6.42 25.67 6.07
N GLU A 236 -7.74 25.75 6.07
CA GLU A 236 -8.46 26.99 5.75
C GLU A 236 -8.09 28.15 6.69
N GLN A 237 -7.98 27.89 8.00
CA GLN A 237 -7.58 28.91 8.98
C GLN A 237 -6.16 29.43 8.71
N VAL A 238 -5.21 28.53 8.44
CA VAL A 238 -3.82 28.89 8.10
C VAL A 238 -3.77 29.71 6.82
N GLN A 239 -4.54 29.35 5.79
CA GLN A 239 -4.61 30.13 4.54
C GLN A 239 -5.20 31.53 4.76
N LYS A 240 -6.27 31.66 5.56
CA LYS A 240 -6.84 32.96 5.93
C LYS A 240 -5.82 33.83 6.66
N GLN A 241 -5.09 33.28 7.64
CA GLN A 241 -4.03 34.00 8.36
C GLN A 241 -2.89 34.42 7.43
N ARG A 242 -2.42 33.52 6.55
CA ARG A 242 -1.35 33.78 5.58
C ARG A 242 -1.73 34.91 4.61
N ASN A 243 -2.97 34.91 4.10
CA ASN A 243 -3.48 35.96 3.22
C ASN A 243 -3.59 37.31 3.95
N LYS A 244 -4.07 37.33 5.20
CA LYS A 244 -4.13 38.54 6.02
C LYS A 244 -2.73 39.13 6.25
N LEU A 245 -1.74 38.29 6.60
CA LEU A 245 -0.36 38.72 6.80
C LEU A 245 0.27 39.26 5.51
N LYS A 246 0.02 38.59 4.36
CA LYS A 246 0.51 39.03 3.06
C LYS A 246 0.02 40.45 2.70
N LEU A 247 -1.28 40.71 2.89
CA LEU A 247 -1.87 42.05 2.68
C LEU A 247 -1.25 43.11 3.59
N GLN A 248 -0.94 42.78 4.85
CA GLN A 248 -0.30 43.70 5.78
C GLN A 248 1.14 44.04 5.37
N ILE A 249 1.90 43.06 4.87
CA ILE A 249 3.27 43.26 4.38
C ILE A 249 3.28 44.14 3.12
N GLU A 250 2.42 43.83 2.15
CA GLU A 250 2.28 44.61 0.91
C GLU A 250 1.83 46.05 1.19
N GLY A 251 0.89 46.23 2.14
CA GLY A 251 0.47 47.54 2.61
C GLY A 251 1.61 48.35 3.23
N ARG A 252 2.45 47.73 4.06
CA ARG A 252 3.62 48.40 4.68
C ARG A 252 4.71 48.76 3.66
N LEU A 253 4.99 47.90 2.69
CA LEU A 253 5.97 48.16 1.62
C LEU A 253 5.56 49.34 0.73
N LYS A 254 4.26 49.49 0.43
CA LYS A 254 3.75 50.64 -0.34
C LYS A 254 3.89 51.96 0.40
N VAL A 255 3.74 51.97 1.72
CA VAL A 255 3.90 53.18 2.55
C VAL A 255 5.36 53.62 2.63
N SER A 256 6.32 52.69 2.64
CA SER A 256 7.76 53.01 2.69
C SER A 256 8.38 53.49 1.36
N LEU A 257 7.67 53.34 0.23
CA LEU A 257 8.17 53.69 -1.11
C LEU A 257 7.68 55.05 -1.64
N PHE A 258 6.91 55.81 -0.86
CA PHE A 258 6.57 57.20 -1.20
C PHE A 258 7.75 58.12 -0.82
N PRO A 259 8.42 58.80 -1.77
CA PRO A 259 9.45 59.78 -1.43
C PRO A 259 8.79 61.02 -0.83
N MET A 260 9.34 61.50 0.29
CA MET A 260 9.02 62.79 0.88
C MET A 260 9.51 63.93 -0.04
N SER A 261 8.77 64.29 -1.08
CA SER A 261 9.00 65.55 -1.80
C SER A 261 8.35 66.69 -1.03
N TYR A 262 9.10 67.30 -0.11
CA TYR A 262 8.71 68.57 0.52
C TYR A 262 8.93 69.71 -0.47
N TYR A 263 7.84 70.45 -0.69
CA TYR A 263 7.77 71.68 -1.45
C TYR A 263 8.72 72.74 -0.86
N ILE A 264 9.65 73.25 -1.67
CA ILE A 264 10.30 74.54 -1.42
C ILE A 264 9.48 75.59 -2.17
N THR A 265 8.56 76.26 -1.46
CA THR A 265 7.93 77.49 -1.96
C THR A 265 8.85 78.67 -1.64
N SER A 266 9.47 79.23 -2.68
CA SER A 266 10.22 80.49 -2.60
C SER A 266 9.25 81.67 -2.48
N PRO A 267 9.36 82.58 -1.49
CA PRO A 267 8.58 83.80 -1.50
C PRO A 267 9.26 84.84 -2.39
N ALA A 268 8.50 85.33 -3.36
CA ALA A 268 8.82 86.56 -4.08
C ALA A 268 8.83 87.73 -3.09
N GLY A 269 9.97 88.41 -2.98
CA GLY A 269 10.11 89.69 -2.31
C GLY A 269 10.63 90.73 -3.30
N VAL A 270 9.71 91.51 -3.87
CA VAL A 270 10.00 92.80 -4.52
C VAL A 270 9.36 93.86 -3.64
N CYS A 271 10.18 94.79 -3.13
CA CYS A 271 9.86 96.21 -2.88
C CYS A 271 11.04 96.87 -2.14
N GLY A 272 11.57 97.96 -2.71
CA GLY A 272 12.51 98.88 -2.06
C GLY A 272 13.73 99.19 -2.92
#